data_AF-A0AA39E1U2-F1
#
_entry.id   AF-A0AA39E1U2-F1
#
_cell.length_a   1.000
_cell.length_b   1.000
_cell.length_c   1.000
_cell.angle_alpha   90.00
_cell.angle_beta   90.00
_cell.angle_gamma   90.00
#
_symmetry.space_group_name_H-M   'P 1'
#
loop_
_entity.id
_entity.type
_entity.pdbx_description
1 polymer ?
#
loop_
_entity_poly.entity_id
_entity_poly.type
_entity_poly.pdbx_seq_one_letter_code
_entity_poly.pdbx_strand_id
1 'polypeptide(L)'
;MADKPSRGLVLYGDGLARFINSSHTYLHDLASRGICGFLSLSNSPPSETEDERMVREFAQLLDSCEASLVWFMGMRAAIVANNSSLKSFGGTLGFTVMQTDELIKNNHPLSEPPVDVVASELLKLLGFQEGKTLETSQFDLIFMHIGAGEKANGQTEIIANDIEYVNGLIGSRLHLSLVMSYGAVSKDDDPSLSVLVTKNENNSDLSLLFPHQSYTMKGGNSRNNVRNHCPMLIAQWQYAVTRKDMAKTFSFEDFKEHGGNLTIPADRFLHEVAFKLWKAPKYGA
;
A
#
# COMPACT_ATOMS: atom_id res chain seq x y z
N MET A 1 -19.29 -19.49 -9.02
CA MET A 1 -17.91 -18.94 -8.91
C MET A 1 -18.04 -17.65 -8.12
N ALA A 2 -17.46 -17.62 -6.91
CA ALA A 2 -17.74 -16.59 -5.90
C ALA A 2 -17.49 -15.15 -6.39
N ASP A 3 -18.28 -14.22 -5.85
CA ASP A 3 -18.17 -12.76 -5.99
C ASP A 3 -16.72 -12.31 -5.76
N LYS A 4 -15.98 -12.10 -6.85
CA LYS A 4 -14.57 -11.66 -6.83
C LYS A 4 -14.51 -10.13 -6.95
N PRO A 5 -13.60 -9.44 -6.23
CA PRO A 5 -13.46 -8.00 -6.34
C PRO A 5 -12.94 -7.65 -7.75
N SER A 6 -13.67 -6.77 -8.43
CA SER A 6 -13.26 -6.14 -9.68
C SER A 6 -12.72 -4.73 -9.45
N ARG A 7 -12.63 -4.31 -8.17
CA ARG A 7 -12.32 -2.95 -7.72
C ARG A 7 -11.29 -2.99 -6.60
N GLY A 8 -10.28 -2.13 -6.68
CA GLY A 8 -9.22 -2.03 -5.69
C GLY A 8 -9.02 -0.63 -5.16
N LEU A 9 -8.67 -0.54 -3.88
CA LEU A 9 -8.22 0.68 -3.23
C LEU A 9 -6.86 0.42 -2.57
N VAL A 10 -5.88 1.24 -2.92
CA VAL A 10 -4.54 1.20 -2.33
C VAL A 10 -4.35 2.49 -1.53
N LEU A 11 -4.10 2.33 -0.24
CA LEU A 11 -3.74 3.39 0.67
C LEU A 11 -2.22 3.37 0.83
N TYR A 12 -1.56 4.46 0.46
CA TYR A 12 -0.11 4.59 0.52
C TYR A 12 0.30 5.73 1.45
N GLY A 13 0.97 5.40 2.55
CA GLY A 13 1.54 6.37 3.49
C GLY A 13 3.06 6.40 3.41
N ASP A 14 3.63 7.44 2.82
CA ASP A 14 5.08 7.68 2.86
C ASP A 14 5.51 8.15 4.25
N GLY A 15 6.54 7.51 4.82
CA GLY A 15 7.07 7.90 6.13
C GLY A 15 6.19 7.59 7.35
N LEU A 16 5.00 7.00 7.17
CA LEU A 16 4.03 6.85 8.26
C LEU A 16 4.27 5.62 9.14
N ALA A 17 5.01 4.60 8.67
CA ALA A 17 5.19 3.34 9.40
C ALA A 17 5.81 3.53 10.80
N ARG A 18 6.72 4.50 10.94
CA ARG A 18 7.44 4.80 12.19
C ARG A 18 6.57 5.39 13.30
N PHE A 19 5.39 5.89 12.96
CA PHE A 19 4.49 6.56 13.91
C PHE A 19 3.35 5.67 14.39
N ILE A 20 3.24 4.46 13.82
CA ILE A 20 2.21 3.50 14.19
C ILE A 20 2.46 3.04 15.63
N ASN A 21 1.42 3.13 16.43
CA ASN A 21 1.39 2.77 17.84
C ASN A 21 0.00 2.23 18.21
N SER A 22 -0.15 1.75 19.45
CA SER A 22 -1.37 1.08 19.93
C SER A 22 -2.67 1.88 19.83
N SER A 23 -2.63 3.21 19.68
CA SER A 23 -3.84 4.03 19.46
C SER A 23 -4.45 3.83 18.08
N HIS A 24 -3.72 3.28 17.10
CA HIS A 24 -4.17 3.09 15.73
C HIS A 24 -4.96 1.78 15.58
N THR A 25 -6.06 1.68 16.33
CA THR A 25 -6.88 0.47 16.44
C THR A 25 -7.40 -0.02 15.08
N TYR A 26 -7.74 0.88 14.16
CA TYR A 26 -8.20 0.51 12.81
C TYR A 26 -7.12 -0.14 11.95
N LEU A 27 -5.86 0.27 12.10
CA LEU A 27 -4.74 -0.37 11.41
C LEU A 27 -4.50 -1.77 11.91
N HIS A 28 -4.53 -1.93 13.24
CA HIS A 28 -4.38 -3.22 13.89
C HIS A 28 -5.56 -4.14 13.55
N ASP A 29 -6.79 -3.63 13.51
CA ASP A 29 -7.96 -4.40 13.09
C ASP A 29 -7.84 -4.85 11.63
N LEU A 30 -7.40 -3.97 10.72
CA LEU A 30 -7.12 -4.34 9.33
C LEU A 30 -6.07 -5.46 9.24
N ALA A 31 -4.94 -5.32 9.96
CA ALA A 31 -3.90 -6.34 10.01
C ALA A 31 -4.46 -7.69 10.50
N SER A 32 -5.23 -7.68 11.59
CA SER A 32 -5.84 -8.89 12.16
C SER A 32 -6.84 -9.62 11.25
N ARG A 33 -7.31 -8.94 10.20
CA ARG A 33 -8.27 -9.48 9.23
C ARG A 33 -7.63 -9.80 7.89
N GLY A 34 -6.41 -9.33 7.65
CA GLY A 34 -5.78 -9.31 6.34
C GLY A 34 -4.70 -10.36 6.18
N ILE A 35 -3.94 -10.17 5.11
CA ILE A 35 -2.67 -10.82 4.85
C ILE A 35 -1.61 -9.73 4.90
N CYS A 36 -0.68 -9.87 5.85
CA CYS A 36 0.37 -8.92 6.13
C CYS A 36 1.72 -9.45 5.68
N GLY A 37 2.64 -8.52 5.42
CA GLY A 37 4.00 -8.84 5.03
C GLY A 37 4.81 -7.59 4.71
N PHE A 38 5.84 -7.77 3.89
CA PHE A 38 6.82 -6.73 3.56
C PHE A 38 6.96 -6.53 2.05
N LEU A 39 7.14 -5.28 1.64
CA LEU A 39 7.63 -4.94 0.31
C LEU A 39 9.09 -4.50 0.39
N SER A 40 9.95 -5.20 -0.33
CA SER A 40 11.37 -4.84 -0.46
C SER A 40 11.54 -3.72 -1.48
N LEU A 41 12.29 -2.70 -1.08
CA LEU A 41 12.64 -1.55 -1.91
C LEU A 41 14.10 -1.65 -2.37
N SER A 42 14.47 -0.85 -3.37
CA SER A 42 15.89 -0.66 -3.69
C SER A 42 16.55 0.31 -2.72
N ASN A 43 17.89 0.26 -2.62
CA ASN A 43 18.60 1.24 -1.82
C ASN A 43 18.37 2.66 -2.36
N SER A 44 18.19 3.60 -1.45
CA SER A 44 17.99 5.01 -1.77
C SER A 44 19.31 5.64 -2.26
N PRO A 45 19.24 6.57 -3.22
CA PRO A 45 20.39 7.40 -3.59
C PRO A 45 20.90 8.22 -2.39
N PRO A 46 22.21 8.52 -2.29
CA PRO A 46 22.79 9.20 -1.13
C PRO A 46 22.29 10.63 -0.87
N SER A 47 21.71 11.29 -1.87
CA SER A 47 21.35 12.71 -1.83
C SER A 47 19.92 12.96 -2.35
N GLU A 48 19.00 12.05 -2.02
CA GLU A 48 17.60 12.14 -2.42
C GLU A 48 16.80 13.02 -1.44
N THR A 49 15.98 13.93 -1.97
CA THR A 49 15.03 14.73 -1.19
C THR A 49 13.82 13.90 -0.74
N GLU A 50 13.00 14.42 0.19
CA GLU A 50 11.78 13.73 0.63
C GLU A 50 10.79 13.49 -0.51
N ASP A 51 10.58 14.49 -1.38
CA ASP A 51 9.69 14.39 -2.53
C ASP A 51 10.22 13.41 -3.59
N GLU A 52 11.52 13.45 -3.88
CA GLU A 52 12.14 12.49 -4.82
C GLU A 52 12.02 11.05 -4.29
N ARG A 53 12.25 10.84 -2.99
CA ARG A 53 12.07 9.54 -2.34
C ARG A 53 10.63 9.05 -2.48
N MET A 54 9.66 9.90 -2.14
CA MET A 54 8.24 9.56 -2.21
C MET A 54 7.84 9.16 -3.64
N VAL A 55 8.26 9.94 -4.64
CA VAL A 55 8.00 9.63 -6.06
C VAL A 55 8.70 8.33 -6.46
N ARG A 56 9.96 8.11 -6.08
CA ARG A 56 10.70 6.89 -6.42
C ARG A 56 10.07 5.65 -5.79
N GLU A 57 9.76 5.69 -4.50
CA GLU A 57 9.16 4.57 -3.79
C GLU A 57 7.76 4.24 -4.34
N PHE A 58 6.97 5.26 -4.66
CA PHE A 58 5.70 5.07 -5.37
C PHE A 58 5.89 4.54 -6.79
N ALA A 59 6.89 5.02 -7.52
CA ALA A 59 7.24 4.53 -8.85
C ALA A 59 7.62 3.04 -8.83
N GLN A 60 8.31 2.60 -7.77
CA GLN A 60 8.63 1.20 -7.54
C GLN A 60 7.36 0.38 -7.32
N LEU A 61 6.40 0.82 -6.50
CA LEU A 61 5.12 0.11 -6.32
C LEU A 61 4.36 -0.11 -7.63
N LEU A 62 4.49 0.83 -8.57
CA LEU A 62 3.84 0.81 -9.86
C LEU A 62 4.63 0.08 -10.96
N ASP A 63 5.84 -0.41 -10.65
CA ASP A 63 6.76 -0.97 -11.66
C ASP A 63 7.00 -0.01 -12.83
N SER A 64 7.15 1.28 -12.52
CA SER A 64 7.26 2.36 -13.52
C SER A 64 8.68 2.91 -13.67
N CYS A 65 9.65 2.33 -12.97
CA CYS A 65 11.07 2.70 -13.07
C CYS A 65 11.72 2.22 -14.37
N GLU A 66 11.18 1.19 -15.02
CA GLU A 66 11.60 0.77 -16.36
C GLU A 66 10.41 0.87 -17.32
N ALA A 67 10.52 1.76 -18.29
CA ALA A 67 9.42 2.13 -19.17
C ALA A 67 9.00 0.97 -20.10
N SER A 68 7.92 0.25 -19.77
CA SER A 68 7.18 -0.54 -20.77
C SER A 68 5.67 -0.68 -20.47
N LEU A 69 4.90 0.30 -20.98
CA LEU A 69 3.66 0.16 -21.77
C LEU A 69 2.84 -1.16 -21.68
N VAL A 70 2.31 -1.48 -20.51
CA VAL A 70 0.98 -2.13 -20.38
C VAL A 70 0.23 -1.40 -19.26
N TRP A 71 -0.14 -0.13 -19.54
CA TRP A 71 -0.70 0.82 -18.56
C TRP A 71 -1.77 0.19 -17.66
N PHE A 72 -1.40 0.00 -16.38
CA PHE A 72 -2.20 -0.61 -15.32
C PHE A 72 -2.92 -1.91 -15.72
N MET A 73 -2.38 -2.68 -16.66
CA MET A 73 -3.01 -3.90 -17.17
C MET A 73 -4.45 -3.68 -17.65
N GLY A 74 -4.71 -2.52 -18.28
CA GLY A 74 -6.03 -2.13 -18.76
C GLY A 74 -7.02 -1.68 -17.67
N MET A 75 -6.54 -1.43 -16.44
CA MET A 75 -7.34 -0.82 -15.38
C MET A 75 -7.52 0.68 -15.60
N ARG A 76 -8.73 1.18 -15.36
CA ARG A 76 -8.97 2.61 -15.21
C ARG A 76 -8.53 3.01 -13.81
N ALA A 77 -7.46 3.79 -13.71
CA ALA A 77 -6.82 4.11 -12.44
C ALA A 77 -6.88 5.61 -12.11
N ALA A 78 -7.08 5.92 -10.82
CA ALA A 78 -6.97 7.28 -10.29
C ALA A 78 -5.96 7.36 -9.14
N ILE A 79 -5.39 8.54 -8.95
CA ILE A 79 -4.57 8.88 -7.79
C ILE A 79 -5.20 10.08 -7.06
N VAL A 80 -5.41 9.93 -5.75
CA VAL A 80 -5.84 10.98 -4.84
C VAL A 80 -4.62 11.38 -4.02
N ALA A 81 -4.11 12.60 -4.23
CA ALA A 81 -2.91 13.07 -3.53
C ALA A 81 -2.92 14.59 -3.38
N ASN A 82 -2.44 15.06 -2.23
CA ASN A 82 -2.25 16.49 -1.97
C ASN A 82 -0.84 16.97 -2.39
N ASN A 83 0.18 16.10 -2.27
CA ASN A 83 1.55 16.38 -2.68
C ASN A 83 1.66 16.67 -4.20
N SER A 84 2.31 17.78 -4.57
CA SER A 84 2.43 18.24 -5.95
C SER A 84 3.28 17.30 -6.82
N SER A 85 4.36 16.74 -6.27
CA SER A 85 5.26 15.82 -6.96
C SER A 85 4.55 14.51 -7.34
N LEU A 86 3.79 13.92 -6.41
CA LEU A 86 2.96 12.74 -6.71
C LEU A 86 1.85 13.04 -7.72
N LYS A 87 1.21 14.22 -7.65
CA LYS A 87 0.21 14.63 -8.65
C LYS A 87 0.82 14.71 -10.04
N SER A 88 1.95 15.42 -10.17
CA SER A 88 2.67 15.57 -11.45
C SER A 88 3.12 14.22 -12.01
N PHE A 89 3.67 13.37 -11.15
CA PHE A 89 4.09 12.02 -11.51
C PHE A 89 2.92 11.15 -11.96
N GLY A 90 1.83 11.12 -11.18
CA GLY A 90 0.61 10.38 -11.50
C GLY A 90 0.00 10.80 -12.84
N GLY A 91 -0.05 12.11 -13.11
CA GLY A 91 -0.51 12.63 -14.40
C GLY A 91 0.37 12.19 -15.57
N THR A 92 1.69 12.13 -15.37
CA THR A 92 2.64 11.62 -16.37
C THR A 92 2.43 10.13 -16.65
N LEU A 93 2.08 9.36 -15.63
CA LEU A 93 1.77 7.93 -15.75
C LEU A 93 0.36 7.64 -16.32
N GLY A 94 -0.45 8.66 -16.57
CA GLY A 94 -1.80 8.51 -17.13
C GLY A 94 -2.89 8.20 -16.09
N PHE A 95 -2.63 8.41 -14.80
CA PHE A 95 -3.70 8.40 -13.80
C PHE A 95 -4.63 9.59 -14.00
N THR A 96 -5.92 9.40 -13.66
CA THR A 96 -6.74 10.57 -13.30
C THR A 96 -6.31 11.07 -11.92
N VAL A 97 -5.84 12.31 -11.86
CA VAL A 97 -5.33 12.92 -10.62
C VAL A 97 -6.43 13.73 -9.94
N MET A 98 -6.62 13.52 -8.64
CA MET A 98 -7.64 14.19 -7.82
C MET A 98 -7.03 14.67 -6.50
N GLN A 99 -7.65 15.68 -5.88
CA GLN A 99 -7.26 16.15 -4.54
C GLN A 99 -8.28 15.71 -3.48
N THR A 100 -7.83 15.54 -2.24
CA THR A 100 -8.72 15.16 -1.13
C THR A 100 -9.83 16.20 -0.91
N ASP A 101 -9.50 17.49 -1.01
CA ASP A 101 -10.46 18.59 -0.88
C ASP A 101 -11.54 18.57 -1.97
N GLU A 102 -11.22 18.08 -3.17
CA GLU A 102 -12.18 17.96 -4.27
C GLU A 102 -13.19 16.84 -4.00
N LEU A 103 -12.79 15.78 -3.29
CA LEU A 103 -13.74 14.74 -2.85
C LEU A 103 -14.74 15.30 -1.83
N ILE A 104 -14.28 16.11 -0.88
CA ILE A 104 -15.10 16.65 0.21
C ILE A 104 -16.09 17.72 -0.30
N LYS A 105 -15.65 18.61 -1.21
CA LYS A 105 -16.46 19.76 -1.68
C LYS A 105 -17.66 19.39 -2.54
N ASN A 106 -17.68 18.18 -3.10
CA ASN A 106 -18.60 17.88 -4.19
C ASN A 106 -20.02 17.47 -3.75
N ASN A 107 -20.32 17.06 -2.51
CA ASN A 107 -21.64 16.44 -2.26
C ASN A 107 -22.39 16.60 -0.90
N HIS A 108 -21.92 17.26 0.18
CA HIS A 108 -22.70 17.20 1.44
C HIS A 108 -22.89 18.48 2.28
N PRO A 109 -24.08 18.66 2.92
CA PRO A 109 -24.30 19.60 4.01
C PRO A 109 -23.50 19.18 5.26
N LEU A 110 -23.16 20.17 6.09
CA LEU A 110 -22.28 20.17 7.28
C LEU A 110 -22.60 19.16 8.43
N SER A 111 -23.38 18.09 8.21
CA SER A 111 -23.86 17.19 9.29
C SER A 111 -23.15 15.84 9.43
N GLU A 112 -22.42 15.37 8.41
CA GLU A 112 -21.67 14.09 8.47
C GLU A 112 -20.18 14.34 8.74
N PRO A 113 -19.49 13.47 9.51
CA PRO A 113 -18.08 13.65 9.79
C PRO A 113 -17.27 13.54 8.48
N PRO A 114 -16.22 14.37 8.28
CA PRO A 114 -15.46 14.43 7.02
C PRO A 114 -14.89 13.08 6.55
N VAL A 115 -14.61 12.18 7.51
CA VAL A 115 -14.04 10.85 7.27
C VAL A 115 -15.02 9.92 6.52
N ASP A 116 -16.29 9.92 6.92
CA ASP A 116 -17.32 9.10 6.27
C ASP A 116 -17.59 9.59 4.84
N VAL A 117 -17.46 10.91 4.61
CA VAL A 117 -17.60 11.53 3.29
C VAL A 117 -16.49 11.05 2.35
N VAL A 118 -15.23 11.05 2.79
CA VAL A 118 -14.10 10.60 1.95
C VAL A 118 -14.23 9.11 1.62
N ALA A 119 -14.54 8.26 2.61
CA ALA A 119 -14.77 6.84 2.37
C ALA A 119 -15.90 6.59 1.36
N SER A 120 -17.04 7.28 1.54
CA SER A 120 -18.21 7.19 0.68
C SER A 120 -17.92 7.60 -0.77
N GLU A 121 -17.20 8.71 -0.97
CA GLU A 121 -16.84 9.17 -2.32
C GLU A 121 -15.84 8.24 -3.01
N LEU A 122 -14.83 7.72 -2.29
CA LEU A 122 -13.92 6.71 -2.84
C LEU A 122 -14.67 5.44 -3.27
N LEU A 123 -15.60 4.97 -2.44
CA LEU A 123 -16.45 3.83 -2.75
C LEU A 123 -17.33 4.09 -3.97
N LYS A 124 -17.95 5.27 -4.07
CA LYS A 124 -18.76 5.68 -5.21
C LYS A 124 -17.98 5.72 -6.52
N LEU A 125 -16.75 6.26 -6.50
CA LEU A 125 -15.85 6.26 -7.66
C LEU A 125 -15.49 4.84 -8.14
N LEU A 126 -15.38 3.90 -7.20
CA LEU A 126 -15.19 2.47 -7.45
C LEU A 126 -16.50 1.74 -7.83
N GLY A 127 -17.65 2.44 -7.86
CA GLY A 127 -18.95 1.89 -8.22
C GLY A 127 -19.67 1.16 -7.07
N PHE A 128 -19.36 1.49 -5.82
CA PHE A 128 -20.11 1.03 -4.66
C PHE A 128 -21.05 2.14 -4.18
N GLN A 129 -22.35 1.90 -4.21
CA GLN A 129 -23.36 2.86 -3.77
C GLN A 129 -24.49 2.13 -3.04
N GLU A 130 -24.89 2.63 -1.87
CA GLU A 130 -26.00 2.08 -1.05
C GLU A 130 -25.85 0.55 -0.77
N GLY A 131 -24.62 0.09 -0.56
CA GLY A 131 -24.33 -1.33 -0.30
C GLY A 131 -24.42 -2.25 -1.54
N LYS A 132 -24.64 -1.69 -2.73
CA LYS A 132 -24.65 -2.41 -4.01
C LYS A 132 -23.38 -2.12 -4.81
N THR A 133 -22.97 -3.09 -5.62
CA THR A 133 -21.90 -2.92 -6.61
C THR A 133 -22.55 -2.66 -7.97
N LEU A 134 -22.24 -1.52 -8.56
CA LEU A 134 -22.69 -1.15 -9.90
C LEU A 134 -21.90 -1.94 -10.96
N GLU A 135 -22.57 -2.26 -12.07
CA GLU A 135 -21.93 -2.95 -13.20
C GLU A 135 -20.79 -2.11 -13.81
N THR A 136 -20.97 -0.79 -13.83
CA THR A 136 -19.97 0.17 -14.28
C THR A 136 -19.50 1.03 -13.11
N SER A 137 -18.20 1.29 -13.08
CA SER A 137 -17.56 2.23 -12.16
C SER A 137 -16.80 3.27 -12.97
N GLN A 138 -16.38 4.37 -12.34
CA GLN A 138 -15.46 5.30 -12.99
C GLN A 138 -14.05 4.71 -13.04
N PHE A 139 -13.62 4.11 -11.92
CA PHE A 139 -12.31 3.51 -11.78
C PHE A 139 -12.38 2.04 -11.35
N ASP A 140 -11.37 1.29 -11.77
CA ASP A 140 -11.13 -0.08 -11.31
C ASP A 140 -10.13 -0.10 -10.15
N LEU A 141 -9.25 0.90 -10.07
CA LEU A 141 -8.20 1.01 -9.06
C LEU A 141 -8.03 2.48 -8.63
N ILE A 142 -8.01 2.74 -7.33
CA ILE A 142 -7.66 4.07 -6.80
C ILE A 142 -6.44 3.91 -5.89
N PHE A 143 -5.44 4.75 -6.10
CA PHE A 143 -4.36 4.98 -5.13
C PHE A 143 -4.68 6.25 -4.35
N MET A 144 -4.70 6.18 -3.03
CA MET A 144 -4.83 7.34 -2.16
C MET A 144 -3.56 7.50 -1.35
N HIS A 145 -2.91 8.65 -1.53
CA HIS A 145 -1.77 9.03 -0.72
C HIS A 145 -2.24 9.61 0.62
N ILE A 146 -1.69 9.09 1.71
CA ILE A 146 -2.01 9.45 3.10
C ILE A 146 -0.82 10.19 3.69
N GLY A 147 -1.06 11.26 4.45
CA GLY A 147 -0.01 11.87 5.28
C GLY A 147 0.95 12.84 4.58
N ALA A 148 0.56 13.45 3.46
CA ALA A 148 1.24 14.64 2.94
C ALA A 148 0.27 15.82 2.88
N GLY A 149 -0.01 16.42 4.03
CA GLY A 149 -0.31 17.84 4.11
C GLY A 149 0.98 18.62 4.36
N GLU A 150 1.12 19.81 3.78
CA GLU A 150 2.20 20.74 4.14
C GLU A 150 2.30 20.84 5.67
N LYS A 151 3.52 20.68 6.19
CA LYS A 151 3.89 20.54 7.60
C LYS A 151 3.01 21.36 8.56
N ALA A 152 1.89 20.79 9.01
CA ALA A 152 1.17 21.26 10.19
C ALA A 152 1.76 20.55 11.42
N ASN A 153 1.93 21.29 12.50
CA ASN A 153 2.74 20.99 13.68
C ASN A 153 2.28 19.79 14.57
N GLY A 154 1.90 18.65 13.98
CA GLY A 154 1.43 17.47 14.72
C GLY A 154 1.31 16.24 13.83
N GLN A 155 2.43 15.58 13.51
CA GLN A 155 2.49 14.39 12.66
C GLN A 155 1.64 13.21 13.18
N THR A 156 1.44 13.12 14.50
CA THR A 156 0.68 12.03 15.15
C THR A 156 -0.84 12.18 15.00
N GLU A 157 -1.37 13.41 14.97
CA GLU A 157 -2.81 13.66 14.79
C GLU A 157 -3.27 13.44 13.34
N ILE A 158 -2.35 13.65 12.38
CA ILE A 158 -2.62 13.46 10.94
C ILE A 158 -2.87 11.98 10.62
N ILE A 159 -2.11 11.06 11.21
CA ILE A 159 -2.26 9.61 10.98
C ILE A 159 -3.56 9.09 11.57
N ALA A 160 -3.99 9.61 12.72
CA ALA A 160 -5.25 9.23 13.34
C ALA A 160 -6.46 9.67 12.49
N ASN A 161 -6.48 10.93 12.03
CA ASN A 161 -7.58 11.48 11.23
C ASN A 161 -7.60 10.94 9.78
N ASP A 162 -6.43 10.78 9.15
CA ASP A 162 -6.33 10.31 7.76
C ASP A 162 -6.44 8.78 7.64
N ILE A 163 -6.75 8.02 8.70
CA ILE A 163 -6.87 6.56 8.62
C ILE A 163 -8.23 6.07 9.13
N GLU A 164 -9.01 6.94 9.75
CA GLU A 164 -10.33 6.60 10.27
C GLU A 164 -11.29 6.10 9.15
N TYR A 165 -11.09 6.53 7.89
CA TYR A 165 -11.88 6.06 6.75
C TYR A 165 -11.61 4.59 6.38
N VAL A 166 -10.50 3.99 6.84
CA VAL A 166 -10.21 2.55 6.64
C VAL A 166 -11.36 1.69 7.17
N ASN A 167 -11.98 2.08 8.28
CA ASN A 167 -13.06 1.31 8.89
C ASN A 167 -14.29 1.22 7.98
N GLY A 168 -14.66 2.33 7.33
CA GLY A 168 -15.77 2.37 6.36
C GLY A 168 -15.53 1.48 5.12
N LEU A 169 -14.26 1.17 4.83
CA LEU A 169 -13.86 0.39 3.66
C LEU A 169 -13.83 -1.13 3.94
N ILE A 170 -13.71 -1.56 5.20
CA ILE A 170 -13.57 -2.97 5.64
C ILE A 170 -14.86 -3.82 5.45
N GLY A 171 -15.94 -3.25 4.92
CA GLY A 171 -17.18 -3.99 4.61
C GLY A 171 -17.46 -4.22 3.12
N SER A 172 -16.74 -3.53 2.24
CA SER A 172 -17.06 -3.52 0.81
C SER A 172 -16.43 -4.69 0.06
N ARG A 173 -17.04 -5.12 -1.06
CA ARG A 173 -16.52 -6.19 -1.95
C ARG A 173 -15.30 -5.72 -2.76
N LEU A 174 -14.38 -5.00 -2.12
CA LEU A 174 -13.17 -4.42 -2.72
C LEU A 174 -11.92 -5.17 -2.26
N HIS A 175 -10.85 -5.03 -3.04
CA HIS A 175 -9.50 -5.38 -2.61
C HIS A 175 -8.85 -4.14 -1.98
N LEU A 176 -8.59 -4.19 -0.66
CA LEU A 176 -7.95 -3.12 0.07
C LEU A 176 -6.48 -3.48 0.27
N SER A 177 -5.56 -2.60 -0.11
CA SER A 177 -4.15 -2.69 0.27
C SER A 177 -3.77 -1.46 1.06
N LEU A 178 -3.19 -1.65 2.24
CA LEU A 178 -2.55 -0.59 3.01
C LEU A 178 -1.04 -0.79 2.94
N VAL A 179 -0.32 0.21 2.44
CA VAL A 179 1.13 0.20 2.28
C VAL A 179 1.72 1.39 3.03
N MET A 180 2.59 1.12 4.00
CA MET A 180 3.25 2.15 4.81
C MET A 180 4.76 2.06 4.66
N SER A 181 5.39 3.15 4.21
CA SER A 181 6.84 3.28 4.18
C SER A 181 7.37 3.87 5.48
N TYR A 182 8.63 3.57 5.78
CA TYR A 182 9.35 4.25 6.85
C TYR A 182 9.85 5.63 6.43
N GLY A 183 9.93 5.98 5.15
CA GLY A 183 10.43 7.29 4.70
C GLY A 183 11.96 7.38 4.71
N ALA A 184 12.53 8.53 5.08
CA ALA A 184 13.99 8.73 5.09
C ALA A 184 14.66 7.78 6.09
N VAL A 185 15.57 6.92 5.59
CA VAL A 185 16.32 5.97 6.41
C VAL A 185 17.70 6.55 6.73
N SER A 186 18.04 6.68 8.00
CA SER A 186 19.36 7.10 8.49
C SER A 186 20.21 5.91 8.94
N LYS A 187 21.53 6.11 9.03
CA LYS A 187 22.45 5.12 9.62
C LYS A 187 22.21 4.90 11.11
N ASP A 188 21.56 5.84 11.77
CA ASP A 188 21.20 5.77 13.19
C ASP A 188 19.82 5.13 13.43
N ASP A 189 19.14 4.67 12.38
CA ASP A 189 17.82 4.05 12.52
C ASP A 189 17.90 2.72 13.26
N ASP A 190 16.78 2.37 13.91
CA ASP A 190 16.69 1.22 14.79
C ASP A 190 17.11 -0.08 14.05
N PRO A 191 18.18 -0.77 14.48
CA PRO A 191 18.64 -1.99 13.84
C PRO A 191 17.61 -3.14 13.91
N SER A 192 16.59 -3.04 14.77
CA SER A 192 15.49 -4.01 14.86
C SER A 192 14.66 -4.10 13.56
N LEU A 193 14.58 -3.00 12.79
CA LEU A 193 13.83 -2.91 11.53
C LEU A 193 14.52 -3.57 10.33
N SER A 194 15.54 -4.38 10.60
CA SER A 194 16.23 -5.20 9.61
C SER A 194 15.40 -6.45 9.27
N VAL A 195 15.16 -6.66 7.98
CA VAL A 195 14.54 -7.92 7.47
C VAL A 195 15.55 -9.07 7.50
N LEU A 196 16.85 -8.76 7.57
CA LEU A 196 17.88 -9.78 7.80
C LEU A 196 17.78 -10.29 9.23
N VAL A 197 17.73 -11.62 9.38
CA VAL A 197 17.85 -12.31 10.66
C VAL A 197 19.17 -11.89 11.32
N THR A 198 19.09 -11.31 12.51
CA THR A 198 20.27 -10.90 13.28
C THR A 198 21.05 -12.15 13.67
N LYS A 199 22.38 -12.11 13.50
CA LYS A 199 23.31 -13.22 13.77
C LYS A 199 23.27 -13.80 15.19
N ASN A 200 22.50 -13.20 16.11
CA ASN A 200 22.34 -13.68 17.48
C ASN A 200 21.19 -14.69 17.66
N GLU A 201 20.38 -14.94 16.64
CA GLU A 201 19.45 -16.06 16.64
C GLU A 201 20.20 -17.31 16.18
N ASN A 202 20.71 -18.09 17.14
CA ASN A 202 21.30 -19.41 16.94
C ASN A 202 20.23 -20.41 16.43
N ASN A 203 19.80 -20.28 15.17
CA ASN A 203 19.21 -21.36 14.37
C ASN A 203 19.30 -21.01 12.88
N SER A 204 20.22 -21.71 12.21
CA SER A 204 20.81 -21.36 10.92
C SER A 204 20.03 -21.77 9.67
N ASP A 205 18.69 -21.75 9.70
CA ASP A 205 17.87 -22.00 8.49
C ASP A 205 17.07 -20.77 8.04
N LEU A 206 16.83 -19.79 8.93
CA LEU A 206 16.00 -18.61 8.63
C LEU A 206 16.79 -17.44 8.02
N SER A 207 18.12 -17.42 8.17
CA SER A 207 19.00 -16.45 7.47
C SER A 207 18.99 -16.60 5.94
N LEU A 208 18.35 -17.67 5.44
CA LEU A 208 18.11 -17.95 4.02
C LEU A 208 16.78 -17.36 3.51
N LEU A 209 15.97 -16.72 4.38
CA LEU A 209 14.71 -16.04 4.01
C LEU A 209 15.00 -14.69 3.33
N PHE A 210 15.82 -14.72 2.28
CA PHE A 210 15.79 -13.64 1.31
C PHE A 210 14.42 -13.62 0.63
N PRO A 211 13.93 -12.45 0.17
CA PRO A 211 12.79 -12.37 -0.73
C PRO A 211 13.06 -13.22 -1.97
N HIS A 212 12.67 -14.49 -1.92
CA HIS A 212 12.69 -15.37 -3.06
C HIS A 212 11.37 -15.17 -3.78
N GLN A 213 11.45 -14.61 -4.98
CA GLN A 213 10.39 -14.72 -5.97
C GLN A 213 9.98 -16.20 -6.02
N SER A 214 8.67 -16.48 -5.95
CA SER A 214 8.10 -17.82 -5.81
C SER A 214 8.43 -18.77 -6.98
N TYR A 215 9.13 -18.27 -7.98
CA TYR A 215 9.83 -19.03 -8.99
C TYR A 215 11.13 -18.31 -9.38
N THR A 216 12.26 -19.02 -9.41
CA THR A 216 13.51 -18.55 -10.03
C THR A 216 13.46 -18.96 -11.49
N MET A 217 13.37 -18.01 -12.42
CA MET A 217 13.65 -18.33 -13.83
C MET A 217 15.11 -18.79 -13.94
N LYS A 218 15.35 -19.93 -14.59
CA LYS A 218 16.72 -20.35 -14.94
C LYS A 218 17.39 -19.20 -15.71
N GLY A 219 18.46 -18.63 -15.15
CA GLY A 219 19.21 -17.51 -15.75
C GLY A 219 18.80 -16.11 -15.26
N GLY A 220 17.88 -15.99 -14.30
CA GLY A 220 17.59 -14.70 -13.66
C GLY A 220 18.74 -14.25 -12.77
N ASN A 221 19.23 -13.03 -12.96
CA ASN A 221 20.26 -12.43 -12.10
C ASN A 221 19.67 -12.14 -10.71
N SER A 222 20.44 -12.40 -9.65
CA SER A 222 20.07 -11.96 -8.30
C SER A 222 19.94 -10.44 -8.26
N ARG A 223 18.92 -9.92 -7.58
CA ARG A 223 18.80 -8.48 -7.35
C ARG A 223 19.83 -8.04 -6.33
N ASN A 224 20.89 -7.39 -6.81
CA ASN A 224 22.00 -6.94 -5.97
C ASN A 224 21.71 -5.64 -5.21
N ASN A 225 20.67 -4.88 -5.62
CA ASN A 225 20.32 -3.59 -5.03
C ASN A 225 19.00 -3.65 -4.23
N VAL A 226 18.95 -4.50 -3.20
CA VAL A 226 17.80 -4.61 -2.29
C VAL A 226 18.12 -3.95 -0.96
N ARG A 227 17.19 -3.11 -0.48
CA ARG A 227 17.23 -2.49 0.83
C ARG A 227 16.84 -3.53 1.87
N ASN A 228 17.75 -3.80 2.80
CA ASN A 228 17.60 -4.85 3.83
C ASN A 228 17.01 -4.33 5.15
N HIS A 229 16.72 -3.04 5.23
CA HIS A 229 16.29 -2.34 6.43
C HIS A 229 15.08 -1.46 6.12
N CYS A 230 14.18 -1.30 7.10
CA CYS A 230 12.97 -0.49 6.96
C CYS A 230 12.16 -0.88 5.69
N PRO A 231 11.72 -2.13 5.48
CA PRO A 231 10.87 -2.46 4.32
C PRO A 231 9.54 -1.69 4.38
N MET A 232 8.78 -1.61 3.29
CA MET A 232 7.40 -1.14 3.45
C MET A 232 6.58 -2.22 4.14
N LEU A 233 5.73 -1.81 5.08
CA LEU A 233 4.72 -2.68 5.69
C LEU A 233 3.52 -2.73 4.76
N ILE A 234 2.99 -3.92 4.52
CA ILE A 234 1.77 -4.11 3.72
C ILE A 234 0.76 -4.98 4.47
N ALA A 235 -0.50 -4.55 4.48
CA ALA A 235 -1.64 -5.39 4.83
C ALA A 235 -2.66 -5.37 3.70
N GLN A 236 -3.11 -6.54 3.28
CA GLN A 236 -4.10 -6.69 2.22
C GLN A 236 -5.36 -7.36 2.77
N TRP A 237 -6.51 -6.78 2.49
CA TRP A 237 -7.80 -7.33 2.86
C TRP A 237 -8.69 -7.48 1.64
N GLN A 238 -9.45 -8.57 1.61
CA GLN A 238 -10.40 -8.85 0.56
C GLN A 238 -11.60 -9.59 1.15
N TYR A 239 -12.80 -9.13 0.77
CA TYR A 239 -14.03 -9.81 1.14
C TYR A 239 -14.06 -11.28 0.69
N ALA A 240 -14.59 -12.16 1.56
CA ALA A 240 -14.74 -13.60 1.35
C ALA A 240 -13.43 -14.41 1.17
N VAL A 241 -12.26 -13.83 1.45
CA VAL A 241 -11.01 -14.59 1.59
C VAL A 241 -10.90 -15.06 3.04
N THR A 242 -10.89 -16.37 3.25
CA THR A 242 -10.82 -16.99 4.59
C THR A 242 -9.40 -17.15 5.11
N ARG A 243 -8.39 -17.06 4.23
CA ARG A 243 -6.99 -17.11 4.61
C ARG A 243 -6.58 -15.75 5.19
N LYS A 244 -6.35 -15.74 6.50
CA LYS A 244 -5.77 -14.63 7.24
C LYS A 244 -4.44 -15.09 7.82
N ASP A 245 -3.56 -14.15 8.12
CA ASP A 245 -2.38 -14.46 8.90
C ASP A 245 -2.69 -14.48 10.41
N MET A 246 -1.64 -14.58 11.24
CA MET A 246 -1.77 -14.55 12.70
C MET A 246 -1.44 -13.19 13.29
N ALA A 247 -1.11 -12.19 12.45
CA ALA A 247 -0.75 -10.86 12.92
C ALA A 247 -1.98 -10.21 13.56
N LYS A 248 -1.77 -9.45 14.63
CA LYS A 248 -2.83 -8.73 15.36
C LYS A 248 -2.67 -7.22 15.30
N THR A 249 -1.46 -6.78 15.00
CA THR A 249 -1.03 -5.40 14.98
C THR A 249 -0.32 -5.13 13.68
N PHE A 250 -0.67 -4.01 13.05
CA PHE A 250 0.11 -3.44 11.96
C PHE A 250 1.46 -2.94 12.47
N SER A 251 2.46 -3.83 12.56
CA SER A 251 3.80 -3.51 13.03
C SER A 251 4.84 -4.42 12.39
N PHE A 252 6.09 -3.96 12.36
CA PHE A 252 7.19 -4.75 11.82
C PHE A 252 7.38 -6.08 12.55
N GLU A 253 7.47 -6.05 13.88
CA GLU A 253 7.72 -7.25 14.69
C GLU A 253 6.60 -8.29 14.53
N ASP A 254 5.35 -7.84 14.55
CA ASP A 254 4.21 -8.75 14.44
C ASP A 254 4.08 -9.31 13.02
N PHE A 255 4.42 -8.53 11.98
CA PHE A 255 4.47 -9.04 10.60
C PHE A 255 5.62 -10.03 10.40
N LYS A 256 6.75 -9.80 11.07
CA LYS A 256 7.92 -10.68 11.02
C LYS A 256 7.63 -12.03 11.69
N GLU A 257 6.93 -12.03 12.82
CA GLU A 257 6.62 -13.25 13.56
C GLU A 257 5.38 -13.99 13.00
N HIS A 258 4.36 -13.24 12.58
CA HIS A 258 3.04 -13.79 12.32
C HIS A 258 2.49 -13.52 10.91
N GLY A 259 3.20 -12.75 10.08
CA GLY A 259 2.79 -12.40 8.72
C GLY A 259 2.75 -13.61 7.79
N GLY A 260 1.66 -13.72 7.02
CA GLY A 260 1.43 -14.84 6.10
C GLY A 260 2.13 -14.70 4.75
N ASN A 261 2.54 -13.48 4.39
CA ASN A 261 3.30 -13.17 3.18
C ASN A 261 4.76 -12.86 3.52
N LEU A 262 5.67 -13.63 2.90
CA LEU A 262 7.09 -13.31 2.84
C LEU A 262 7.32 -11.98 2.11
N THR A 263 8.51 -11.44 2.25
CA THR A 263 8.96 -10.24 1.54
C THR A 263 8.84 -10.42 0.02
N ILE A 264 8.01 -9.59 -0.63
CA ILE A 264 7.95 -9.51 -2.10
C ILE A 264 8.67 -8.24 -2.59
N PRO A 265 9.19 -8.20 -3.82
CA PRO A 265 9.69 -6.95 -4.39
C PRO A 265 8.55 -5.94 -4.59
N ALA A 266 8.79 -4.67 -4.26
CA ALA A 266 7.79 -3.62 -4.35
C ALA A 266 7.24 -3.44 -5.78
N ASP A 267 8.06 -3.65 -6.81
CA ASP A 267 7.63 -3.65 -8.21
C ASP A 267 6.76 -4.83 -8.64
N ARG A 268 6.58 -5.84 -7.78
CA ARG A 268 5.56 -6.87 -8.01
C ARG A 268 4.20 -6.50 -7.42
N PHE A 269 4.12 -5.42 -6.63
CA PHE A 269 2.91 -5.02 -5.94
C PHE A 269 1.74 -4.77 -6.89
N LEU A 270 1.90 -3.89 -7.89
CA LEU A 270 0.82 -3.59 -8.84
C LEU A 270 0.39 -4.84 -9.62
N HIS A 271 1.32 -5.72 -9.96
CA HIS A 271 1.03 -6.99 -10.64
C HIS A 271 0.18 -7.91 -9.77
N GLU A 272 0.50 -8.01 -8.48
CA GLU A 272 -0.33 -8.76 -7.53
C GLU A 272 -1.72 -8.15 -7.40
N VAL A 273 -1.84 -6.83 -7.22
CA VAL A 273 -3.13 -6.13 -7.16
C VAL A 273 -3.95 -6.42 -8.42
N ALA A 274 -3.36 -6.23 -9.60
CA ALA A 274 -4.03 -6.50 -10.87
C ALA A 274 -4.47 -7.96 -11.00
N PHE A 275 -3.67 -8.91 -10.50
CA PHE A 275 -4.07 -10.32 -10.44
C PHE A 275 -5.28 -10.54 -9.52
N LYS A 276 -5.30 -9.94 -8.32
CA LYS A 276 -6.46 -10.03 -7.40
C LYS A 276 -7.73 -9.44 -8.03
N LEU A 277 -7.56 -8.40 -8.85
CA LEU A 277 -8.62 -7.73 -9.59
C LEU A 277 -9.01 -8.41 -10.91
N TRP A 278 -8.41 -9.56 -11.25
CA TRP A 278 -8.67 -10.30 -12.50
C TRP A 278 -8.32 -9.53 -13.77
N LYS A 279 -7.37 -8.61 -13.66
CA LYS A 279 -6.83 -7.81 -14.76
C LYS A 279 -5.52 -8.37 -15.31
N ALA A 280 -4.88 -9.27 -14.55
CA ALA A 280 -3.68 -10.01 -14.94
C ALA A 280 -3.93 -11.53 -14.92
N PRO A 281 -3.29 -12.32 -15.80
CA PRO A 281 -3.32 -13.77 -15.74
C PRO A 281 -2.57 -14.30 -14.50
N LYS A 282 -2.99 -15.47 -13.99
CA LYS A 282 -2.38 -16.13 -12.81
C LYS A 282 -0.90 -16.51 -12.99
N TYR A 283 -0.47 -16.70 -14.23
CA TYR A 283 0.87 -17.17 -14.59
C TYR A 283 1.46 -16.21 -15.62
N GLY A 284 2.03 -15.10 -15.14
CA GLY A 284 2.65 -14.09 -16.01
C GLY A 284 3.25 -12.90 -15.27
N ALA A 285 3.47 -13.01 -13.96
CA ALA A 285 4.14 -12.00 -13.13
C ALA A 285 5.42 -12.59 -12.60
#